data_AF-A0A9D3XFB3-F1
#
_entry.id   AF-A0A9D3XFB3-F1
#
_cell.length_a   1.000
_cell.length_b   1.000
_cell.length_c   1.000
_cell.angle_alpha   90.00
_cell.angle_beta   90.00
_cell.angle_gamma   90.00
#
_symmetry.space_group_name_H-M   'P 1'
#
loop_
_entity.id
_entity.type
_entity.pdbx_description
1 polymer ?
#
loop_
_entity_poly.entity_id
_entity_poly.type
_entity_poly.pdbx_seq_one_letter_code
_entity_poly.pdbx_strand_id
1 'polypeptide(L)'
;MSLLTLSGWEKTSGEGLICLDEEMTFRPPDSLNIVQPRCHSHSLTVCANHSSSAELLQQVVARAEAMYKTNAYLHWYWRYGCEEEDFQQAFETLCSVADDYSRLGE
;
A
#
# COMPACT_ATOMS: atom_id res chain seq x y z
N MET A 1 10.65 -20.85 -13.12
CA MET A 1 9.53 -20.45 -12.24
C MET A 1 9.89 -20.84 -10.82
N SER A 2 10.48 -19.93 -10.06
CA SER A 2 10.88 -20.20 -8.68
C SER A 2 9.74 -19.81 -7.76
N LEU A 3 9.09 -20.81 -7.17
CA LEU A 3 8.18 -20.61 -6.04
C LEU A 3 9.06 -20.19 -4.85
N LEU A 4 8.99 -18.93 -4.44
CA LEU A 4 9.55 -18.53 -3.15
C LEU A 4 8.69 -19.18 -2.05
N THR A 5 9.20 -20.27 -1.49
CA THR A 5 8.67 -20.87 -0.26
C THR A 5 8.86 -19.91 0.89
N LEU A 6 7.78 -19.29 1.36
CA LEU A 6 7.73 -18.56 2.63
C LEU A 6 7.80 -19.55 3.79
N SER A 7 9.01 -20.00 4.11
CA SER A 7 9.30 -20.73 5.35
C SER A 7 9.73 -19.73 6.42
N GLY A 8 8.83 -19.43 7.37
CA GLY A 8 9.23 -18.76 8.60
C GLY A 8 8.25 -17.73 9.13
N TRP A 9 7.01 -18.13 9.43
CA TRP A 9 6.20 -17.40 10.41
C TRP A 9 5.78 -18.41 11.47
N GLU A 10 6.46 -18.37 12.60
CA GLU A 10 6.14 -19.19 13.75
C GLU A 10 4.84 -18.67 14.37
N LYS A 11 3.89 -19.59 14.53
CA LYS A 11 2.49 -19.31 14.84
C LYS A 11 2.37 -18.96 16.33
N THR A 12 2.43 -17.68 16.67
CA THR A 12 1.90 -17.22 17.97
C THR A 12 0.40 -17.01 17.81
N SER A 13 -0.35 -17.70 18.65
CA SER A 13 -1.80 -17.67 18.76
C SER A 13 -2.29 -16.26 19.09
N GLY A 14 -2.80 -15.56 18.09
CA GLY A 14 -3.48 -14.28 18.24
C GLY A 14 -3.81 -13.72 16.85
N GLU A 15 -5.07 -13.86 16.43
CA GLU A 15 -5.55 -13.42 15.14
C GLU A 15 -5.34 -11.92 14.94
N GLY A 16 -4.68 -11.53 13.85
CA GLY A 16 -4.49 -10.14 13.48
C GLY A 16 -4.02 -10.04 12.04
N LEU A 17 -4.97 -10.02 11.10
CA LEU A 17 -4.72 -9.53 9.75
C LEU A 17 -4.46 -8.03 9.87
N ILE A 18 -3.22 -7.62 9.57
CA ILE A 18 -2.80 -6.22 9.58
C ILE A 18 -3.29 -5.58 8.28
N CYS A 19 -4.38 -4.82 8.36
CA CYS A 19 -4.72 -3.83 7.34
C CYS A 19 -3.97 -2.54 7.72
N LEU A 20 -3.01 -2.13 6.89
CA LEU A 20 -2.40 -0.81 7.00
C LEU A 20 -3.36 0.19 6.35
N ASP A 21 -4.14 0.91 7.15
CA ASP A 21 -4.89 2.08 6.69
C ASP A 21 -4.04 3.35 6.83
N GLU A 22 -4.23 4.27 5.88
CA GLU A 22 -3.44 5.47 5.58
C GLU A 22 -3.75 6.68 6.50
N GLU A 23 -4.06 6.45 7.77
CA GLU A 23 -4.03 7.51 8.79
C GLU A 23 -3.30 7.02 10.04
N MET A 24 -2.20 7.72 10.36
CA MET A 24 -1.40 7.55 11.57
C MET A 24 -2.15 8.07 12.81
N THR A 25 -3.34 7.54 13.09
CA THR A 25 -3.97 7.61 14.41
C THR A 25 -4.57 6.26 14.78
N PHE A 26 -4.01 5.62 15.80
CA PHE A 26 -4.52 4.37 16.35
C PHE A 26 -5.86 4.63 17.05
N ARG A 27 -6.97 4.51 16.30
CA ARG A 27 -8.30 4.41 16.89
C ARG A 27 -8.59 2.92 17.12
N PRO A 28 -8.84 2.49 18.36
CA PRO A 28 -9.31 1.13 18.58
C PRO A 28 -10.62 0.96 17.78
N PRO A 29 -10.76 -0.10 16.98
CA PRO A 29 -11.99 -0.34 16.23
C PRO A 29 -13.13 -0.45 17.24
N ASP A 30 -14.12 0.43 17.13
CA ASP A 30 -15.39 0.27 17.83
C ASP A 30 -15.88 -1.15 17.56
N SER A 31 -16.06 -1.91 18.63
CA SER A 31 -16.03 -3.37 18.67
C SER A 31 -17.23 -4.05 18.00
N LEU A 32 -17.98 -3.33 17.15
CA LEU A 32 -19.34 -3.71 16.79
C LEU A 32 -19.71 -3.58 15.30
N ASN A 33 -18.76 -3.35 14.38
CA ASN A 33 -19.07 -3.49 12.96
C ASN A 33 -17.95 -4.08 12.10
N ILE A 34 -17.31 -5.15 12.58
CA ILE A 34 -17.07 -6.27 11.65
C ILE A 34 -18.46 -6.87 11.43
N VAL A 35 -19.08 -6.53 10.30
CA VAL A 35 -20.15 -7.38 9.78
C VAL A 35 -19.46 -8.72 9.50
N GLN A 36 -19.48 -9.64 10.46
CA GLN A 36 -19.38 -11.06 10.16
C GLN A 36 -20.34 -11.27 8.99
N PRO A 37 -19.94 -11.92 7.88
CA PRO A 37 -20.83 -12.15 6.76
C PRO A 37 -22.00 -13.01 7.26
N ARG A 38 -23.02 -12.36 7.80
CA ARG A 38 -24.24 -12.97 8.29
C ARG A 38 -25.02 -13.32 7.04
N CYS A 39 -24.87 -14.57 6.62
CA CYS A 39 -25.69 -15.25 5.64
C CYS A 39 -25.53 -14.77 4.18
N HIS A 40 -24.33 -14.87 3.63
CA HIS A 40 -24.20 -15.25 2.22
C HIS A 40 -24.10 -16.77 2.18
N SER A 41 -24.92 -17.47 1.39
CA SER A 41 -24.84 -18.94 1.29
C SER A 41 -23.42 -19.37 0.91
N HIS A 42 -22.71 -18.54 0.14
CA HIS A 42 -21.30 -18.68 -0.23
C HIS A 42 -20.69 -17.28 -0.47
N SER A 43 -19.43 -17.08 -0.08
CA SER A 43 -18.63 -15.89 -0.42
C SER A 43 -17.20 -16.33 -0.75
N LEU A 44 -16.58 -15.68 -1.73
CA LEU A 44 -15.18 -15.93 -2.12
C LEU A 44 -14.41 -14.62 -2.10
N THR A 45 -13.29 -14.60 -1.36
CA THR A 45 -12.31 -13.52 -1.39
C THR A 45 -11.07 -14.04 -2.10
N VAL A 46 -10.61 -13.31 -3.11
CA VAL A 46 -9.40 -13.63 -3.88
C VAL A 46 -8.36 -12.56 -3.61
N CYS A 47 -7.16 -12.99 -3.22
CA CYS A 47 -5.98 -12.13 -3.17
C CYS A 47 -5.13 -12.45 -4.40
N ALA A 48 -4.97 -11.47 -5.30
CA ALA A 48 -4.17 -11.63 -6.50
C ALA A 48 -3.04 -10.60 -6.49
N ASN A 49 -1.81 -11.07 -6.67
CA ASN A 49 -0.66 -10.22 -6.97
C ASN A 49 -0.43 -10.29 -8.48
N HIS A 50 -0.66 -9.18 -9.18
CA HIS A 50 -0.66 -9.14 -10.64
C HIS A 50 0.08 -7.88 -11.13
N SER A 51 0.79 -7.99 -12.25
CA SER A 51 1.62 -6.92 -12.83
C SER A 51 0.81 -5.68 -13.25
N SER A 52 -0.52 -5.80 -13.39
CA SER A 52 -1.42 -4.65 -13.62
C SER A 52 -1.39 -3.62 -12.47
N SER A 53 -0.84 -3.95 -11.29
CA SER A 53 -0.59 -2.98 -10.23
C SER A 53 0.37 -1.86 -10.65
N ALA A 54 1.29 -2.13 -11.61
CA ALA A 54 2.25 -1.15 -12.10
C ALA A 54 1.57 0.10 -12.68
N GLU A 55 0.47 -0.07 -13.43
CA GLU A 55 -0.27 1.04 -14.04
C GLU A 55 -0.85 1.98 -12.96
N LEU A 56 -1.42 1.41 -11.90
CA LEU A 56 -1.94 2.19 -10.76
C LEU A 56 -0.82 2.99 -10.09
N LEU A 57 0.34 2.35 -9.84
CA LEU A 57 1.48 3.01 -9.22
C LEU A 57 2.00 4.18 -10.09
N GLN A 58 2.08 3.99 -11.41
CA GLN A 58 2.49 5.05 -12.34
C GLN A 58 1.51 6.24 -12.33
N GLN A 59 0.19 5.99 -12.26
CA GLN A 59 -0.81 7.05 -12.17
C GLN A 59 -0.68 7.85 -10.86
N VAL A 60 -0.41 7.15 -9.74
CA VAL A 60 -0.19 7.80 -8.44
C VAL A 60 1.06 8.69 -8.49
N VAL A 61 2.18 8.19 -9.01
CA VAL A 61 3.42 8.97 -9.16
C VAL A 61 3.19 10.20 -10.03
N ALA A 62 2.56 10.05 -11.20
CA ALA A 62 2.31 11.17 -12.11
C ALA A 62 1.47 12.28 -11.45
N ARG A 63 0.44 11.90 -10.69
CA ARG A 63 -0.39 12.87 -9.95
C ARG A 63 0.40 13.54 -8.84
N ALA A 64 1.15 12.78 -8.06
CA ALA A 64 1.94 13.29 -6.95
C ALA A 64 3.04 14.25 -7.45
N GLU A 65 3.71 13.94 -8.56
CA GLU A 65 4.66 14.85 -9.20
C GLU A 65 4.01 16.15 -9.67
N ALA A 66 2.81 16.10 -10.25
CA ALA A 66 2.10 17.31 -10.68
C ALA A 66 1.76 18.22 -9.49
N MET A 67 1.40 17.63 -8.34
CA MET A 67 1.17 18.36 -7.10
C MET A 67 2.47 18.92 -6.52
N TYR A 68 3.54 18.14 -6.54
CA TYR A 68 4.87 18.56 -6.09
C TYR A 68 5.40 19.75 -6.90
N LYS A 69 5.33 19.67 -8.23
CA LYS A 69 5.76 20.74 -9.17
C LYS A 69 5.00 22.06 -8.97
N THR A 70 3.78 21.99 -8.45
CA THR A 70 2.95 23.18 -8.17
C THR A 70 3.05 23.65 -6.72
N ASN A 71 3.95 23.07 -5.92
CA ASN A 71 4.11 23.31 -4.49
C ASN A 71 2.80 23.13 -3.69
N ALA A 72 1.92 22.26 -4.17
CA ALA A 72 0.64 22.02 -3.52
C ALA A 72 0.85 21.24 -2.21
N TYR A 73 0.29 21.76 -1.11
CA TYR A 73 0.27 21.12 0.21
C TYR A 73 1.64 20.85 0.87
N LEU A 74 2.78 21.20 0.26
CA LEU A 74 4.13 20.92 0.81
C LEU A 74 4.34 21.48 2.21
N HIS A 75 3.76 22.63 2.53
CA HIS A 75 3.86 23.24 3.87
C HIS A 75 3.36 22.33 5.01
N TRP A 76 2.43 21.40 4.73
CA TRP A 76 1.99 20.42 5.73
C TRP A 76 3.08 19.39 6.03
N TYR A 77 3.86 18.98 5.02
CA TYR A 77 4.94 18.02 5.16
C TYR A 77 6.15 18.64 5.85
N TRP A 78 6.55 19.84 5.43
CA TRP A 78 7.67 20.58 6.04
C TRP A 78 7.44 20.86 7.53
N ARG A 79 6.18 21.10 7.93
CA ARG A 79 5.82 21.30 9.35
C ARG A 79 6.19 20.11 10.24
N TYR A 80 6.26 18.90 9.68
CA TYR A 80 6.60 17.67 10.40
C TYR A 80 8.02 17.18 10.09
N GLY A 81 8.86 18.02 9.46
CA GLY A 81 10.27 17.71 9.22
C GLY A 81 10.54 16.85 7.99
N CYS A 82 9.59 16.76 7.06
CA CYS A 82 9.85 16.19 5.75
C CYS A 82 10.66 17.19 4.90
N GLU A 83 11.63 16.72 4.14
CA GLU A 83 12.50 17.52 3.26
C GLU A 83 12.25 17.20 1.79
N GLU A 84 12.85 17.96 0.87
CA GLU A 84 12.71 17.74 -0.57
C GLU A 84 13.30 16.37 -0.98
N GLU A 85 14.38 15.97 -0.33
CA GLU A 85 15.06 14.70 -0.49
C GLU A 85 14.12 13.51 -0.19
N ASP A 86 13.22 13.65 0.79
CA ASP A 86 12.25 12.60 1.12
C ASP A 86 11.25 12.37 -0.03
N PHE A 87 10.80 13.45 -0.68
CA PHE A 87 9.91 13.35 -1.84
C PHE A 87 10.63 12.73 -3.03
N GLN A 88 11.88 13.16 -3.30
CA GLN A 88 12.69 12.60 -4.38
C GLN A 88 12.92 11.10 -4.18
N GLN A 89 13.28 10.69 -2.95
CA GLN A 89 13.45 9.28 -2.60
C GLN A 89 12.14 8.49 -2.75
N ALA A 90 11.01 9.06 -2.34
CA ALA A 90 9.70 8.42 -2.48
C ALA A 90 9.31 8.21 -3.96
N PHE A 91 9.53 9.21 -4.81
CA PHE A 91 9.29 9.08 -6.25
C PHE A 91 10.18 8.01 -6.88
N GLU A 92 11.48 8.02 -6.60
CA GLU A 92 12.41 7.01 -7.09
C GLU A 92 12.00 5.59 -6.65
N THR A 93 11.61 5.45 -5.39
CA THR A 93 11.18 4.16 -4.83
C THR A 93 9.91 3.65 -5.51
N LEU A 94 8.89 4.50 -5.70
CA LEU A 94 7.65 4.10 -6.36
C LEU A 94 7.87 3.75 -7.84
N CYS A 95 8.71 4.52 -8.54
CA CYS A 95 9.11 4.21 -9.92
C CYS A 95 9.83 2.86 -10.00
N SER A 96 10.78 2.58 -9.09
CA SER A 96 11.48 1.30 -9.04
C SER A 96 10.51 0.13 -8.85
N VAL A 97 9.53 0.26 -7.94
CA VAL A 97 8.54 -0.81 -7.71
C VAL A 97 7.64 -1.00 -8.94
N ALA A 98 7.20 0.07 -9.59
CA ALA A 98 6.40 -0.02 -10.80
C ALA A 98 7.18 -0.68 -11.96
N ASP A 99 8.47 -0.38 -12.09
CA ASP A 99 9.36 -0.99 -13.05
C ASP A 99 9.53 -2.49 -12.78
N ASP A 100 9.69 -2.90 -11.53
CA ASP A 100 9.81 -4.31 -11.14
C ASP A 100 8.55 -5.10 -11.52
N TYR A 101 7.36 -4.56 -11.26
CA TYR A 101 6.10 -5.19 -11.68
C TYR A 101 5.92 -5.25 -13.20
N SER A 102 6.41 -4.23 -13.91
CA SER A 102 6.34 -4.17 -15.37
C SER A 102 7.25 -5.22 -16.02
N ARG A 103 8.49 -5.37 -15.52
CA ARG A 103 9.48 -6.34 -16.02
C ARG A 103 9.09 -7.80 -15.77
N LEU A 104 8.31 -8.06 -14.72
CA LEU A 104 7.81 -9.40 -14.42
C LEU A 104 6.58 -9.80 -15.26
N GLY A 105 5.97 -8.84 -15.96
CA GLY A 105 4.81 -9.04 -16.83
C GLY A 105 5.14 -9.37 -18.29
N GLU A 106 6.42 -9.28 -18.68
CA GLU A 106 6.96 -9.73 -19.98
C GLU A 106 7.29 -11.24 -19.97
#